data_AF-A0AAN9IMS9-F1
#
_entry.id   AF-A0AAN9IMS9-F1
#
_cell.length_a   1.000
_cell.length_b   1.000
_cell.length_c   1.000
_cell.angle_alpha   90.00
_cell.angle_beta   90.00
_cell.angle_gamma   90.00
#
_symmetry.space_group_name_H-M   'P 1'
#
loop_
_entity.id
_entity.type
_entity.pdbx_description
1 polymer ?
#
loop_
_entity_poly.entity_id
_entity_poly.type
_entity_poly.pdbx_seq_one_letter_code
_entity_poly.pdbx_strand_id
1 'polypeptide(L)'
;MVSTTSIDLPGILLLAPCEEFFLSTTKDLPIEKAPVPSVDPNTKKKVERALSQVEMKNKEAAYQAWLGYYNSNKKVGKNKYRLVELANDFSRSMGLDNPPPIPKLVLGKMGLRNIFGLRSK
;
A
#
# COMPACT_ATOMS: atom_id res chain seq x y z
N MET A 1 8.11 -40.41 26.53
CA MET A 1 7.04 -40.11 25.57
C MET A 1 7.35 -38.73 25.01
N VAL A 2 7.55 -38.62 23.69
CA VAL A 2 8.18 -37.47 23.02
C VAL A 2 7.23 -36.27 23.04
N SER A 3 7.59 -35.22 23.78
CA SER A 3 6.97 -33.91 23.60
C SER A 3 7.52 -33.32 22.30
N THR A 4 6.71 -33.35 21.25
CA THR A 4 6.93 -32.53 20.06
C THR A 4 6.67 -31.08 20.45
N THR A 5 7.73 -30.33 20.73
CA THR A 5 7.66 -28.87 20.79
C THR A 5 7.45 -28.37 19.37
N SER A 6 6.19 -28.21 18.96
CA SER A 6 5.88 -27.35 17.80
C SER A 6 6.40 -25.97 18.12
N ILE A 7 7.38 -25.50 17.36
CA ILE A 7 7.88 -24.13 17.47
C ILE A 7 6.85 -23.26 16.77
N ASP A 8 5.89 -22.74 17.52
CA ASP A 8 4.91 -21.77 16.99
C ASP A 8 5.64 -20.44 16.74
N LEU A 9 6.02 -20.18 15.49
CA LEU A 9 6.59 -18.91 15.07
C LEU A 9 5.45 -17.91 14.85
N PRO A 10 5.38 -16.79 15.61
CA PRO A 10 4.33 -15.79 15.42
C PRO A 10 4.52 -15.05 14.09
N GLY A 11 3.46 -15.02 13.27
CA GLY A 11 3.39 -14.21 12.04
C GLY A 11 2.55 -12.95 12.26
N ILE A 12 2.95 -11.82 11.67
CA ILE A 12 2.19 -10.57 11.73
C ILE A 12 1.69 -10.21 10.33
N LEU A 13 0.38 -10.00 10.21
CA LEU A 13 -0.26 -9.46 9.02
C LEU A 13 -0.60 -7.99 9.25
N LEU A 14 0.04 -7.08 8.50
CA LEU A 14 -0.27 -5.65 8.52
C LEU A 14 -1.16 -5.32 7.33
N LEU A 15 -2.34 -4.76 7.60
CA LEU A 15 -3.31 -4.36 6.59
C LEU A 15 -3.57 -2.85 6.71
N ALA A 16 -3.63 -2.17 5.57
CA ALA A 16 -4.23 -0.85 5.50
C ALA A 16 -5.77 -0.94 5.65
N PRO A 17 -6.45 0.14 6.05
CA PRO A 17 -7.92 0.13 6.16
C PRO A 17 -8.65 -0.28 4.87
N CYS A 18 -8.07 0.02 3.70
CA CYS A 18 -8.64 -0.40 2.42
C CYS A 18 -8.48 -1.90 2.11
N GLU A 19 -7.63 -2.61 2.86
CA GLU A 19 -7.33 -4.04 2.70
C GLU A 19 -8.09 -4.94 3.69
N GLU A 20 -8.91 -4.38 4.59
CA GLU A 20 -9.64 -5.17 5.60
C GLU A 20 -10.49 -6.30 5.01
N PHE A 21 -10.95 -6.14 3.76
CA PHE A 21 -11.66 -7.20 3.02
C PHE A 21 -10.85 -8.50 2.92
N PHE A 22 -9.52 -8.44 2.99
CA PHE A 22 -8.62 -9.59 2.91
C PHE A 22 -8.90 -10.61 4.03
N LEU A 23 -9.26 -10.14 5.23
CA LEU A 23 -9.59 -11.02 6.37
C LEU A 23 -10.76 -11.95 6.08
N SER A 24 -11.68 -11.55 5.18
CA SER A 24 -12.79 -12.41 4.76
C SER A 24 -12.36 -13.57 3.87
N THR A 25 -11.14 -13.53 3.33
CA THR A 25 -10.58 -14.56 2.42
C THR A 25 -9.72 -15.60 3.14
N THR A 26 -9.29 -15.32 4.37
CA THR A 26 -8.38 -16.16 5.17
C THR A 26 -9.09 -16.69 6.43
N LYS A 27 -10.34 -17.13 6.29
CA LYS A 27 -11.17 -17.58 7.44
C LYS A 27 -10.72 -18.92 8.03
N ASP A 28 -9.95 -19.66 7.26
CA ASP A 28 -9.33 -20.93 7.57
C ASP A 28 -8.04 -20.78 8.39
N LEU A 29 -7.50 -19.56 8.50
CA LEU A 29 -6.33 -19.26 9.30
C LEU A 29 -6.74 -18.68 10.67
N PRO A 30 -6.09 -19.09 11.78
CA PRO A 30 -6.35 -18.56 13.12
C PRO A 30 -5.73 -17.16 13.28
N ILE A 31 -6.25 -16.17 12.56
CA ILE A 31 -5.77 -14.79 12.61
C ILE A 31 -6.53 -14.03 13.70
N GLU A 32 -5.80 -13.57 14.70
CA GLU A 32 -6.34 -12.74 15.78
C GLU A 32 -5.92 -11.27 15.59
N LYS A 33 -6.76 -10.34 16.05
CA LYS A 33 -6.40 -8.92 16.04
C LYS A 33 -5.32 -8.67 17.09
N ALA A 34 -4.14 -8.30 16.62
CA ALA A 34 -3.08 -7.83 17.49
C ALA A 34 -3.42 -6.44 18.07
N PRO A 35 -2.98 -6.13 19.30
CA PRO A 35 -3.05 -4.78 19.82
C PRO A 35 -2.20 -3.83 18.97
N VAL A 36 -2.61 -2.57 18.89
CA VAL A 36 -1.81 -1.55 18.19
C VAL A 36 -0.47 -1.40 18.92
N PRO A 37 0.67 -1.60 18.25
CA PRO A 37 1.96 -1.47 18.91
C PRO A 37 2.21 -0.02 19.32
N SER A 38 2.84 0.17 20.48
CA SER A 38 3.35 1.49 20.86
C SER A 38 4.48 1.87 19.91
N VAL A 39 4.35 3.00 19.23
CA VAL A 39 5.35 3.52 18.29
C VAL A 39 6.10 4.67 18.95
N ASP A 40 7.42 4.58 19.03
CA ASP A 40 8.26 5.66 19.55
C ASP A 40 7.99 6.97 18.77
N PRO A 41 7.76 8.11 19.43
CA PRO A 41 7.43 9.38 18.76
C PRO A 41 8.48 9.84 17.74
N ASN A 42 9.75 9.43 17.86
CA ASN A 42 10.80 9.76 16.91
C ASN A 42 10.82 8.82 15.70
N THR A 43 10.09 7.70 15.72
CA THR A 43 9.98 6.76 14.59
C THR A 43 9.51 7.48 13.32
N LYS A 44 8.51 8.36 13.45
CA LYS A 44 8.00 9.15 12.32
C LYS A 44 9.11 9.97 11.66
N LYS A 45 9.89 10.71 12.46
CA LYS A 45 11.03 11.52 11.98
C LYS A 45 12.11 10.66 11.32
N LYS A 46 12.40 9.48 11.88
CA LYS A 46 13.36 8.53 11.30
C LYS A 46 12.90 8.03 9.92
N VAL A 47 11.63 7.68 9.78
CA VAL A 47 11.04 7.23 8.51
C VAL A 47 11.04 8.37 7.49
N GLU A 48 10.63 9.58 7.87
CA GLU A 48 10.67 10.76 7.00
C GLU A 48 12.09 11.06 6.49
N ARG A 49 13.10 11.00 7.37
CA ARG A 49 14.51 11.15 6.99
C ARG A 49 15.00 10.05 6.06
N ALA A 50 14.59 8.80 6.28
CA ALA A 50 14.94 7.70 5.38
C ALA A 50 14.29 7.90 3.99
N LEU A 51 13.01 8.29 3.96
CA LEU A 51 12.29 8.56 2.72
C LEU A 51 12.87 9.75 1.93
N SER A 52 13.49 10.73 2.59
CA SER A 52 14.16 11.83 1.89
C SER A 52 15.44 11.41 1.16
N GLN A 53 16.03 10.26 1.54
CA GLN A 53 17.22 9.69 0.89
C GLN A 53 16.85 8.78 -0.29
N VAL A 54 15.57 8.41 -0.43
CA VAL A 54 15.11 7.57 -1.54
C VAL A 54 15.01 8.40 -2.82
N GLU A 55 15.69 7.94 -3.88
CA GLU A 55 15.64 8.58 -5.18
C GLU A 55 14.22 8.70 -5.75
N MET A 56 13.93 9.81 -6.42
CA MET A 56 12.61 10.08 -6.99
C MET A 56 12.15 9.00 -7.97
N LYS A 57 13.08 8.42 -8.75
CA LYS A 57 12.77 7.32 -9.68
C LYS A 57 12.18 6.08 -8.99
N ASN A 58 12.63 5.79 -7.77
CA ASN A 58 12.15 4.65 -6.98
C ASN A 58 10.75 4.95 -6.43
N LYS A 59 10.48 6.19 -6.01
CA LYS A 59 9.14 6.62 -5.59
C LYS A 59 8.15 6.61 -6.76
N GLU A 60 8.58 7.04 -7.94
CA GLU A 60 7.80 6.92 -9.20
C GLU A 60 7.44 5.46 -9.50
N ALA A 61 8.42 4.56 -9.45
CA ALA A 61 8.21 3.14 -9.69
C ALA A 61 7.29 2.51 -8.65
N ALA A 62 7.49 2.82 -7.36
CA ALA A 62 6.63 2.34 -6.28
C ALA A 62 5.19 2.83 -6.42
N TYR A 63 4.98 4.10 -6.76
CA TYR A 63 3.65 4.67 -7.02
C TYR A 63 2.94 3.96 -8.18
N GLN A 64 3.64 3.76 -9.30
CA GLN A 64 3.07 3.06 -10.46
C GLN A 64 2.76 1.59 -10.15
N ALA A 65 3.64 0.90 -9.42
CA ALA A 65 3.45 -0.49 -9.02
C ALA A 65 2.25 -0.64 -8.06
N TRP A 66 2.15 0.23 -7.05
CA TRP A 66 1.02 0.27 -6.12
C TRP A 66 -0.30 0.48 -6.87
N LEU A 67 -0.34 1.49 -7.74
CA LEU A 67 -1.54 1.79 -8.53
C LEU A 67 -1.90 0.62 -9.45
N GLY A 68 -0.92 0.00 -10.11
CA GLY A 68 -1.12 -1.16 -10.99
C GLY A 68 -1.70 -2.38 -10.27
N TYR A 69 -1.15 -2.71 -9.10
CA TYR A 69 -1.62 -3.82 -8.27
C TYR A 69 -3.08 -3.60 -7.85
N TYR A 70 -3.38 -2.46 -7.23
CA TYR A 70 -4.73 -2.19 -6.72
C TYR A 70 -5.76 -1.91 -7.81
N ASN A 71 -5.34 -1.41 -8.98
CA ASN A 71 -6.21 -1.28 -10.15
C ASN A 71 -6.76 -2.64 -10.62
N SER A 72 -5.97 -3.70 -10.43
CA SER A 72 -6.33 -5.08 -10.80
C SER A 72 -7.07 -5.82 -9.67
N ASN A 73 -7.00 -5.31 -8.44
CA ASN A 73 -7.75 -5.85 -7.31
C ASN A 73 -9.25 -5.56 -7.45
N LYS A 74 -10.09 -6.60 -7.46
CA LYS A 74 -11.55 -6.44 -7.69
C LYS A 74 -12.30 -5.64 -6.62
N LYS A 75 -11.78 -5.57 -5.40
CA LYS A 75 -12.42 -4.85 -4.28
C LYS A 75 -12.03 -3.37 -4.31
N VAL A 76 -10.74 -3.07 -4.43
CA VAL A 76 -10.22 -1.69 -4.44
C VAL A 76 -10.37 -1.04 -5.81
N GLY A 77 -9.96 -1.73 -6.88
CA GLY A 77 -9.92 -1.22 -8.24
C GLY A 77 -11.29 -1.08 -8.92
N LYS A 78 -12.40 -1.51 -8.28
CA LYS A 78 -13.76 -1.34 -8.84
C LYS A 78 -14.16 0.14 -8.93
N ASN A 79 -13.81 0.95 -7.93
CA ASN A 79 -14.06 2.39 -7.94
C ASN A 79 -12.75 3.12 -8.30
N LYS A 80 -12.63 3.58 -9.55
CA LYS A 80 -11.41 4.23 -10.05
C LYS A 80 -11.11 5.56 -9.35
N TYR A 81 -12.12 6.31 -8.92
CA TYR A 81 -11.92 7.55 -8.17
C TYR A 81 -11.33 7.27 -6.79
N ARG A 82 -11.90 6.30 -6.06
CA ARG A 82 -11.37 5.89 -4.76
C ARG A 82 -9.97 5.28 -4.87
N LEU A 83 -9.71 4.52 -5.93
CA LEU A 83 -8.37 3.99 -6.23
C LEU A 83 -7.34 5.12 -6.37
N VAL A 84 -7.67 6.18 -7.12
CA VAL A 84 -6.76 7.33 -7.31
C VAL A 84 -6.55 8.11 -6.02
N GLU A 85 -7.61 8.29 -5.22
CA GLU A 85 -7.50 8.90 -3.89
C GLU A 85 -6.52 8.14 -3.01
N LEU A 86 -6.69 6.81 -2.88
CA LEU A 86 -5.79 5.96 -2.10
C LEU A 86 -4.36 5.95 -2.64
N ALA A 87 -4.18 6.00 -3.96
CA ALA A 87 -2.86 6.13 -4.56
C ALA A 87 -2.20 7.44 -4.15
N ASN A 88 -2.94 8.55 -4.18
CA ASN A 88 -2.44 9.85 -3.76
C ASN A 88 -2.10 9.88 -2.27
N ASP A 89 -2.85 9.17 -1.42
CA ASP A 89 -2.52 8.99 -0.01
C ASP A 89 -1.20 8.22 0.16
N PHE A 90 -1.02 7.15 -0.62
CA PHE A 90 0.24 6.41 -0.69
C PHE A 90 1.40 7.31 -1.13
N SER A 91 1.21 8.16 -2.14
CA SER A 91 2.21 9.16 -2.55
C SER A 91 2.62 10.08 -1.40
N ARG A 92 1.64 10.59 -0.63
CA ARG A 92 1.92 11.45 0.52
C ARG A 92 2.67 10.71 1.63
N SER A 93 2.38 9.43 1.84
CA SER A 93 3.12 8.59 2.79
C SER A 93 4.60 8.39 2.41
N MET A 94 4.95 8.54 1.13
CA MET A 94 6.34 8.55 0.65
C MET A 94 7.02 9.93 0.74
N GLY A 95 6.35 10.91 1.35
CA GLY A 95 6.85 12.28 1.53
C GLY A 95 6.80 13.11 0.26
N LEU A 96 5.82 12.89 -0.61
CA LEU A 96 5.63 13.66 -1.84
C LEU A 96 4.42 14.59 -1.72
N ASP A 97 4.63 15.88 -1.96
CA ASP A 97 3.55 16.88 -1.96
C ASP A 97 2.57 16.66 -3.12
N ASN A 98 3.10 16.23 -4.26
CA ASN A 98 2.34 15.97 -5.46
C ASN A 98 2.59 14.54 -5.96
N PRO A 99 1.56 13.84 -6.45
CA PRO A 99 1.74 12.50 -6.99
C PRO A 99 2.74 12.51 -8.17
N PRO A 100 3.58 11.48 -8.31
CA PRO A 100 4.49 11.39 -9.43
C PRO A 100 3.74 11.28 -10.77
N PRO A 101 4.30 11.84 -11.87
CA PRO A 101 3.67 11.78 -13.17
C PRO A 101 3.76 10.37 -13.78
N ILE A 102 2.66 9.89 -14.35
CA ILE A 102 2.57 8.60 -15.05
C ILE A 102 2.53 8.85 -16.57
N PRO A 103 3.28 8.09 -17.40
CA PRO A 103 3.18 8.22 -18.85
C PRO A 103 1.75 8.01 -19.36
N LYS A 104 1.27 8.86 -20.27
CA LYS A 104 -0.09 8.75 -20.84
C LYS A 104 -0.41 7.37 -21.44
N LEU A 105 0.60 6.70 -22.01
CA LEU A 105 0.46 5.35 -22.55
C LEU A 105 0.11 4.34 -21.45
N VAL A 106 0.77 4.45 -20.28
CA VAL A 106 0.53 3.58 -19.12
C VAL A 106 -0.87 3.83 -18.56
N LEU A 107 -1.27 5.09 -18.37
CA LEU A 107 -2.64 5.43 -17.96
C LEU A 107 -3.69 4.87 -18.93
N GLY A 108 -3.39 4.88 -20.23
CA GLY A 108 -4.19 4.22 -21.26
C GLY A 108 -4.34 2.72 -21.05
N LYS A 109 -3.23 2.01 -20.89
CA LYS A 109 -3.22 0.56 -20.65
C LYS A 109 -3.93 0.18 -19.34
N MET A 110 -3.91 1.08 -18.35
CA MET A 110 -4.57 0.87 -17.05
C MET A 110 -6.07 1.22 -17.05
N GLY A 111 -6.60 1.80 -18.12
CA GLY A 111 -8.00 2.27 -18.16
C GLY A 111 -8.25 3.45 -17.21
N LEU A 112 -7.21 4.25 -16.93
CA LEU A 112 -7.26 5.41 -16.02
C LEU A 112 -7.17 6.75 -16.77
N ARG A 113 -7.40 6.74 -18.09
CA ARG A 113 -7.49 7.99 -18.85
C ARG A 113 -8.67 8.81 -18.34
N ASN A 114 -8.45 10.12 -18.20
CA ASN A 114 -9.45 11.12 -17.81
C ASN A 114 -9.97 11.01 -16.35
N ILE A 115 -9.34 10.20 -15.49
CA ILE A 115 -9.63 10.25 -14.06
C ILE A 115 -8.86 11.42 -13.43
N PHE A 116 -9.58 12.31 -12.74
CA PHE A 116 -8.98 13.43 -12.01
C PHE A 116 -8.07 12.94 -10.87
N GLY A 117 -7.07 13.75 -10.53
CA GLY A 117 -6.15 13.46 -9.42
C GLY A 117 -4.89 12.68 -9.80
N LEU A 118 -4.76 12.22 -11.05
CA LEU A 118 -3.51 11.67 -11.59
C LEU A 118 -2.76 12.72 -12.42
N ARG A 119 -1.44 12.76 -12.28
CA ARG A 119 -0.56 13.58 -13.12
C ARG A 119 -0.02 12.76 -14.28
N SER A 120 -0.02 13.34 -15.48
CA SER A 120 0.53 12.70 -16.67
C SER A 120 1.77 13.41 -17.19
N LYS A 121 2.75 12.66 -17.69
CA LYS A 121 3.85 13.15 -18.55
C LYS A 121 3.68 12.66 -19.98
#